data_AF-A0A920K1X1-F1
#
_entry.id   AF-A0A920K1X1-F1
#
_cell.length_a   1.000
_cell.length_b   1.000
_cell.length_c   1.000
_cell.angle_alpha   90.00
_cell.angle_beta   90.00
_cell.angle_gamma   90.00
#
_symmetry.space_group_name_H-M   'P 1'
#
loop_
_entity.id
_entity.type
_entity.pdbx_description
1 polymer ?
#
loop_
_entity_poly.entity_id
_entity_poly.type
_entity_poly.pdbx_seq_one_letter_code
_entity_poly.pdbx_strand_id
1 'polypeptide(L)'
;MMAGLKKSTAGLPHGPEIQGVRNGAGRFASAKNQGPDAPGRFTGPFRAAKTGSPGQDFGLWGLPGMAAGEAVVTAGQTALDNNAPLIMVAAAGGARMQEGILSLMQMPRTTVIVQQLRERGLPYIVVLTDPTTGGVTASYGMLGDIQIAEPGALIGFAGPRVIQDTIKEKLPEGFQRAEYLLEHGMIDMVVHRHKLPETLGRVLGLLMGRPAPETQPA
;
A
#
# COMPACT_ATOMS: atom_id res chain seq x y z
N MET A 1 -25.99 -50.76 21.00
CA MET A 1 -24.87 -49.95 21.55
C MET A 1 -24.89 -48.59 20.88
N MET A 2 -25.51 -47.62 21.54
CA MET A 2 -25.58 -46.20 21.16
C MET A 2 -25.38 -45.41 22.45
N ALA A 3 -24.22 -44.77 22.63
CA ALA A 3 -24.02 -43.76 23.66
C ALA A 3 -22.76 -42.92 23.37
N GLY A 4 -22.99 -41.65 23.05
CA GLY A 4 -22.29 -40.50 23.64
C GLY A 4 -20.83 -40.23 23.29
N LEU A 5 -20.58 -39.21 22.47
CA LEU A 5 -19.44 -38.31 22.69
C LEU A 5 -19.88 -36.85 22.52
N LYS A 6 -20.03 -36.16 23.65
CA LYS A 6 -20.26 -34.71 23.74
C LYS A 6 -18.97 -33.97 23.36
N LYS A 7 -19.08 -32.93 22.53
CA LYS A 7 -18.00 -31.96 22.27
C LYS A 7 -17.74 -31.13 23.53
N SER A 8 -16.52 -31.20 24.06
CA SER A 8 -16.01 -30.35 25.13
C SER A 8 -15.41 -29.07 24.52
N THR A 9 -16.05 -27.94 24.78
CA THR A 9 -15.51 -26.59 24.54
C THR A 9 -14.62 -26.21 25.73
N ALA A 10 -13.31 -26.40 25.62
CA ALA A 10 -12.34 -25.83 26.54
C ALA A 10 -11.67 -24.62 25.87
N GLY A 11 -11.82 -23.46 26.50
CA GLY A 11 -11.29 -22.18 26.03
C GLY A 11 -9.77 -22.15 25.99
N LEU A 12 -9.24 -21.49 24.96
CA LEU A 12 -7.83 -21.13 24.86
C LEU A 12 -7.61 -19.72 25.45
N PRO A 13 -6.49 -19.48 26.14
CA PRO A 13 -6.26 -18.24 26.89
C PRO A 13 -6.04 -17.04 25.97
N HIS A 14 -6.65 -15.91 26.37
CA HIS A 14 -6.50 -14.60 25.73
C HIS A 14 -5.05 -14.07 25.89
N GLY A 15 -4.34 -13.92 24.78
CA GLY A 15 -3.11 -13.11 24.71
C GLY A 15 -3.42 -11.60 24.73
N PRO A 16 -2.44 -10.74 25.06
CA PRO A 16 -2.67 -9.33 25.31
C PRO A 16 -3.12 -8.60 24.04
N GLU A 17 -4.21 -7.83 24.15
CA GLU A 17 -4.76 -7.00 23.08
C GLU A 17 -3.77 -5.92 22.62
N ILE A 18 -3.40 -5.93 21.33
CA ILE A 18 -2.64 -4.83 20.70
C ILE A 18 -3.65 -3.80 20.14
N GLN A 19 -3.81 -2.69 20.87
CA GLN A 19 -4.79 -1.61 20.61
C GLN A 19 -4.51 -0.71 19.38
N GLY A 20 -3.45 -0.95 18.60
CA GLY A 20 -2.98 0.01 17.57
C GLY A 20 -3.72 0.00 16.22
N VAL A 21 -4.50 -1.03 15.89
CA VAL A 21 -4.93 -1.29 14.49
C VAL A 21 -6.28 -0.63 14.13
N ARG A 22 -7.05 -0.14 15.11
CA ARG A 22 -8.46 0.26 14.90
C ARG A 22 -8.68 1.65 14.27
N ASN A 23 -7.75 2.61 14.38
CA ASN A 23 -8.15 4.03 14.32
C ASN A 23 -7.82 4.83 13.03
N GLY A 24 -7.21 4.24 12.00
CA GLY A 24 -6.64 5.02 10.88
C GLY A 24 -7.48 5.20 9.61
N ALA A 25 -8.46 4.34 9.33
CA ALA A 25 -9.02 4.22 7.96
C ALA A 25 -10.28 5.05 7.67
N GLY A 26 -11.03 5.48 8.69
CA GLY A 26 -12.34 6.13 8.49
C GLY A 26 -12.30 7.56 7.96
N ARG A 27 -11.14 8.24 7.95
CA ARG A 27 -11.04 9.68 7.65
C ARG A 27 -10.52 10.02 6.24
N PHE A 28 -10.03 9.05 5.47
CA PHE A 28 -9.41 9.29 4.16
C PHE A 28 -10.39 9.21 2.97
N ALA A 29 -11.59 8.65 3.18
CA ALA A 29 -12.59 8.43 2.13
C ALA A 29 -13.58 9.61 1.92
N SER A 30 -13.45 10.71 2.67
CA SER A 30 -14.45 11.80 2.69
C SER A 30 -14.13 13.02 1.81
N ALA A 31 -13.16 12.95 0.90
CA ALA A 31 -12.92 14.03 -0.05
C ALA A 31 -14.04 14.02 -1.12
N LYS A 32 -14.98 14.96 -0.99
CA LYS A 32 -16.19 15.08 -1.83
C LYS A 32 -15.87 15.12 -3.33
N ASN A 33 -16.43 14.18 -4.08
CA ASN A 33 -16.60 14.26 -5.54
C ASN A 33 -17.48 15.47 -5.88
N GLN A 34 -16.94 16.45 -6.60
CA GLN A 34 -17.73 17.55 -7.17
C GLN A 34 -17.89 17.32 -8.68
N GLY A 35 -19.14 17.13 -9.11
CA GLY A 35 -19.68 17.43 -10.45
C GLY A 35 -19.17 16.62 -11.67
N PRO A 36 -20.03 16.40 -12.69
CA PRO A 36 -19.65 15.69 -13.91
C PRO A 36 -18.73 16.49 -14.88
N ASP A 37 -18.57 17.81 -14.72
CA ASP A 37 -17.85 18.69 -15.69
C ASP A 37 -16.65 19.47 -15.11
N ALA A 38 -15.97 18.98 -14.07
CA ALA A 38 -14.76 19.63 -13.53
C ALA A 38 -13.47 19.04 -14.14
N PRO A 39 -12.58 19.84 -14.77
CA PRO A 39 -11.29 19.35 -15.26
C PRO A 39 -10.40 18.96 -14.08
N GLY A 40 -10.19 17.65 -13.92
CA GLY A 40 -9.32 17.02 -12.92
C GLY A 40 -10.10 16.19 -11.90
N ARG A 41 -10.72 15.13 -12.41
CA ARG A 41 -11.31 14.03 -11.65
C ARG A 41 -10.20 13.40 -10.81
N PHE A 42 -10.42 13.27 -9.51
CA PHE A 42 -9.45 12.67 -8.59
C PHE A 42 -9.96 11.29 -8.18
N THR A 43 -9.28 10.24 -8.59
CA THR A 43 -9.45 8.92 -7.98
C THR A 43 -8.71 8.93 -6.64
N GLY A 44 -9.48 8.93 -5.54
CA GLY A 44 -8.97 8.97 -4.17
C GLY A 44 -7.99 7.84 -3.83
N PRO A 45 -7.34 7.87 -2.64
CA PRO A 45 -6.34 6.88 -2.26
C PRO A 45 -6.91 5.46 -2.38
N PHE A 46 -6.35 4.67 -3.30
CA PHE A 46 -6.78 3.30 -3.51
C PHE A 46 -5.98 2.38 -2.57
N ARG A 47 -6.71 1.60 -1.77
CA ARG A 47 -6.12 0.51 -0.98
C ARG A 47 -6.36 -0.79 -1.73
N ALA A 48 -5.29 -1.43 -2.19
CA ALA A 48 -5.38 -2.77 -2.74
C ALA A 48 -5.66 -3.78 -1.61
N ALA A 49 -6.90 -3.89 -1.13
CA ALA A 49 -7.39 -5.07 -0.40
C ALA A 49 -8.91 -5.03 -0.15
N LYS A 50 -9.65 -5.94 -0.79
CA LYS A 50 -10.75 -6.73 -0.18
C LYS A 50 -11.19 -7.85 -1.14
N THR A 51 -10.86 -9.09 -0.79
CA THR A 51 -11.61 -10.28 -1.20
C THR A 51 -12.20 -10.93 0.05
N GLY A 52 -13.54 -10.89 0.17
CA GLY A 52 -14.34 -11.82 0.99
C GLY A 52 -14.75 -11.40 2.41
N SER A 53 -16.02 -10.97 2.56
CA SER A 53 -16.90 -11.07 3.74
C SER A 53 -16.57 -10.33 5.06
N PRO A 54 -17.57 -9.87 5.85
CA PRO A 54 -17.35 -9.23 7.15
C PRO A 54 -17.08 -10.31 8.23
N GLY A 55 -15.98 -10.16 8.98
CA GLY A 55 -15.79 -10.88 10.25
C GLY A 55 -14.63 -11.88 10.34
N GLN A 56 -13.50 -11.63 9.67
CA GLN A 56 -12.28 -12.40 9.91
C GLN A 56 -11.08 -11.47 10.14
N ASP A 57 -10.36 -11.79 11.21
CA ASP A 57 -9.18 -11.13 11.75
C ASP A 57 -8.07 -10.90 10.72
N PHE A 58 -7.29 -9.82 10.93
CA PHE A 58 -6.08 -9.46 10.20
C PHE A 58 -4.89 -10.40 10.52
N GLY A 59 -5.09 -11.71 10.38
CA GLY A 59 -4.01 -12.67 10.21
C GLY A 59 -3.90 -13.02 8.73
N LEU A 60 -2.74 -12.78 8.09
CA LEU A 60 -2.37 -13.24 6.73
C LEU A 60 -2.78 -12.41 5.48
N TRP A 61 -2.85 -11.08 5.55
CA TRP A 61 -3.34 -10.25 4.42
C TRP A 61 -2.40 -9.11 4.03
N GLY A 62 -1.45 -9.39 3.14
CA GLY A 62 -0.54 -8.40 2.55
C GLY A 62 0.32 -9.00 1.45
N LEU A 63 -0.27 -9.86 0.61
CA LEU A 63 0.48 -10.62 -0.36
C LEU A 63 -0.19 -10.42 -1.74
N PRO A 64 0.53 -10.12 -2.85
CA PRO A 64 -0.05 -10.09 -4.18
C PRO A 64 -0.54 -11.48 -4.57
N GLY A 65 -1.81 -11.75 -4.27
CA GLY A 65 -2.62 -12.74 -4.96
C GLY A 65 -3.25 -12.14 -6.20
N MET A 66 -3.89 -12.97 -7.01
CA MET A 66 -4.64 -12.56 -8.20
C MET A 66 -5.64 -11.45 -7.89
N ALA A 67 -6.35 -11.52 -6.76
CA ALA A 67 -7.31 -10.50 -6.37
C ALA A 67 -6.66 -9.13 -6.09
N ALA A 68 -5.47 -9.13 -5.49
CA ALA A 68 -4.74 -7.89 -5.22
C ALA A 68 -4.16 -7.30 -6.53
N GLY A 69 -3.60 -8.15 -7.40
CA GLY A 69 -3.14 -7.75 -8.73
C GLY A 69 -4.28 -7.17 -9.59
N GLU A 70 -5.44 -7.82 -9.60
CA GLU A 70 -6.62 -7.37 -10.32
C GLU A 70 -7.15 -6.03 -9.78
N ALA A 71 -7.12 -5.84 -8.46
CA ALA A 71 -7.51 -4.57 -7.84
C ALA A 71 -6.59 -3.42 -8.29
N VAL A 72 -5.28 -3.65 -8.38
CA VAL A 72 -4.31 -2.65 -8.88
C VAL A 72 -4.56 -2.33 -10.36
N VAL A 73 -4.75 -3.36 -11.20
CA VAL A 73 -5.05 -3.17 -12.62
C VAL A 73 -6.37 -2.40 -12.81
N THR A 74 -7.43 -2.78 -12.07
CA THR A 74 -8.73 -2.11 -12.12
C THR A 74 -8.62 -0.64 -11.69
N ALA A 75 -7.85 -0.35 -10.64
CA ALA A 75 -7.63 1.02 -10.18
C ALA A 75 -6.89 1.86 -11.22
N GLY A 76 -5.84 1.31 -11.83
CA GLY A 76 -5.10 1.99 -12.88
C GLY A 76 -5.94 2.19 -14.15
N GLN A 77 -6.75 1.21 -14.55
CA GLN A 77 -7.69 1.38 -15.67
C GLN A 77 -8.71 2.47 -15.38
N THR A 78 -9.26 2.48 -14.17
CA THR A 78 -10.18 3.53 -13.72
C THR A 78 -9.51 4.90 -13.76
N ALA A 79 -8.24 5.01 -13.36
CA ALA A 79 -7.49 6.26 -13.43
C ALA A 79 -7.25 6.70 -14.89
N LEU A 80 -6.91 5.77 -15.79
CA LEU A 80 -6.76 6.03 -17.23
C LEU A 80 -8.06 6.51 -17.87
N ASP A 81 -9.17 5.81 -17.63
CA ASP A 81 -10.50 6.14 -18.18
C ASP A 81 -10.98 7.52 -17.70
N ASN A 82 -10.59 7.90 -16.48
CA ASN A 82 -10.93 9.18 -15.87
C ASN A 82 -9.90 10.29 -16.12
N ASN A 83 -8.80 9.98 -16.81
CA ASN A 83 -7.66 10.87 -16.99
C ASN A 83 -7.21 11.52 -15.66
N ALA A 84 -7.09 10.69 -14.63
CA ALA A 84 -6.87 11.06 -13.24
C ALA A 84 -5.53 10.51 -12.72
N PRO A 85 -4.86 11.21 -11.78
CA PRO A 85 -3.72 10.64 -11.09
C PRO A 85 -4.12 9.43 -10.23
N LEU A 86 -3.18 8.53 -9.99
CA LEU A 86 -3.37 7.36 -9.13
C LEU A 86 -2.49 7.46 -7.88
N ILE A 87 -3.11 7.32 -6.70
CA ILE A 87 -2.38 7.14 -5.44
C ILE A 87 -2.58 5.71 -4.95
N MET A 88 -1.47 4.98 -4.79
CA MET A 88 -1.46 3.63 -4.24
C MET A 88 -0.99 3.65 -2.80
N VAL A 89 -1.76 3.05 -1.88
CA VAL A 89 -1.29 2.78 -0.52
C VAL A 89 -0.86 1.32 -0.42
N ALA A 90 0.44 1.10 -0.33
CA ALA A 90 1.05 -0.22 -0.30
C ALA A 90 1.28 -0.70 1.15
N ALA A 91 0.83 -1.92 1.42
CA ALA A 91 1.11 -2.67 2.64
C ALA A 91 1.20 -4.16 2.26
N ALA A 92 2.39 -4.74 2.38
CA ALA A 92 2.64 -6.13 2.00
C ALA A 92 3.78 -6.80 2.78
N GLY A 93 3.56 -8.05 3.19
CA GLY A 93 4.52 -8.88 3.94
C GLY A 93 5.16 -10.04 3.16
N GLY A 94 5.04 -10.07 1.82
CA GLY A 94 5.53 -11.16 0.96
C GLY A 94 4.64 -11.44 -0.26
N ALA A 95 4.71 -12.62 -0.89
CA ALA A 95 3.80 -13.09 -1.97
C ALA A 95 2.88 -14.26 -1.53
N ARG A 96 1.69 -14.42 -2.17
CA ARG A 96 0.74 -15.51 -1.85
C ARG A 96 1.23 -16.80 -2.49
N MET A 97 2.11 -17.49 -1.77
CA MET A 97 2.71 -18.73 -2.25
C MET A 97 1.67 -19.83 -2.57
N GLN A 98 0.47 -19.76 -1.97
CA GLN A 98 -0.65 -20.68 -2.24
C GLN A 98 -1.19 -20.55 -3.67
N GLU A 99 -1.08 -19.37 -4.28
CA GLU A 99 -1.51 -19.12 -5.67
C GLU A 99 -0.35 -19.35 -6.68
N GLY A 100 0.85 -19.67 -6.18
CA GLY A 100 2.00 -20.08 -6.99
C GLY A 100 2.39 -19.07 -8.06
N ILE A 101 2.58 -19.56 -9.29
CA ILE A 101 2.96 -18.73 -10.45
C ILE A 101 1.94 -17.63 -10.75
N LEU A 102 0.66 -17.81 -10.41
CA LEU A 102 -0.38 -16.82 -10.69
C LEU A 102 -0.19 -15.54 -9.87
N SER A 103 0.31 -15.67 -8.64
CA SER A 103 0.74 -14.53 -7.83
C SER A 103 1.92 -13.79 -8.45
N LEU A 104 2.92 -14.53 -8.95
CA LEU A 104 4.08 -13.95 -9.59
C LEU A 104 3.68 -13.18 -10.87
N MET A 105 2.77 -13.74 -11.67
CA MET A 105 2.29 -13.11 -12.90
C MET A 105 1.49 -11.83 -12.66
N GLN A 106 1.09 -11.51 -11.43
CA GLN A 106 0.52 -10.19 -11.14
C GLN A 106 1.55 -9.07 -11.22
N MET A 107 2.83 -9.35 -10.97
CA MET A 107 3.89 -8.34 -11.06
C MET A 107 3.95 -7.69 -12.46
N PRO A 108 4.15 -8.44 -13.57
CA PRO A 108 4.15 -7.82 -14.90
C PRO A 108 2.80 -7.17 -15.26
N ARG A 109 1.65 -7.74 -14.86
CA ARG A 109 0.33 -7.13 -15.11
C ARG A 109 0.22 -5.74 -14.47
N THR A 110 0.64 -5.62 -13.22
CA THR A 110 0.62 -4.33 -12.49
C THR A 110 1.70 -3.37 -12.97
N THR A 111 2.84 -3.87 -13.46
CA THR A 111 3.86 -3.01 -14.09
C THR A 111 3.34 -2.39 -15.39
N VAL A 112 2.63 -3.16 -16.21
CA VAL A 112 2.05 -2.64 -17.47
C VAL A 112 1.05 -1.51 -17.21
N ILE A 113 0.18 -1.64 -16.21
CA ILE A 113 -0.79 -0.56 -15.91
C ILE A 113 -0.09 0.73 -15.44
N VAL A 114 1.00 0.61 -14.68
CA VAL A 114 1.81 1.78 -14.28
C VAL A 114 2.51 2.41 -15.49
N GLN A 115 3.01 1.61 -16.42
CA GLN A 115 3.58 2.11 -17.67
C GLN A 115 2.56 2.88 -18.51
N GLN A 116 1.32 2.39 -18.61
CA GLN A 116 0.24 3.08 -19.32
C GLN A 116 -0.09 4.43 -18.67
N LEU A 117 -0.12 4.53 -17.34
CA LEU A 117 -0.28 5.81 -16.63
C LEU A 117 0.82 6.79 -16.99
N ARG A 118 2.08 6.33 -17.00
CA ARG A 118 3.24 7.15 -17.39
C ARG A 118 3.16 7.61 -18.84
N GLU A 119 2.79 6.73 -19.77
CA GLU A 119 2.60 7.07 -21.19
C GLU A 119 1.50 8.10 -21.40
N ARG A 120 0.47 8.09 -20.53
CA ARG A 120 -0.61 9.09 -20.53
C ARG A 120 -0.23 10.40 -19.82
N GLY A 121 0.94 10.46 -19.19
CA GLY A 121 1.38 11.60 -18.39
C GLY A 121 0.58 11.80 -17.11
N LEU A 122 -0.02 10.73 -16.57
CA LEU A 122 -0.80 10.77 -15.33
C LEU A 122 0.09 10.41 -14.13
N PRO A 123 0.17 11.28 -13.10
CA PRO A 123 0.98 11.00 -11.93
C PRO A 123 0.56 9.74 -11.18
N TYR A 124 1.55 8.91 -10.84
CA TYR A 124 1.42 7.74 -10.01
C TYR A 124 2.24 7.91 -8.72
N ILE A 125 1.57 8.07 -7.58
CA ILE A 125 2.21 8.24 -6.28
C ILE A 125 2.03 6.98 -5.45
N VAL A 126 3.10 6.50 -4.81
CA VAL A 126 3.03 5.35 -3.89
C VAL A 126 3.27 5.80 -2.46
N VAL A 127 2.34 5.47 -1.58
CA VAL A 127 2.46 5.60 -0.13
C VAL A 127 2.79 4.23 0.47
N LEU A 128 4.02 4.08 0.97
CA LEU A 128 4.58 2.88 1.55
C LEU A 128 4.29 2.85 3.05
N THR A 129 3.59 1.81 3.49
CA THR A 129 3.23 1.62 4.90
C THR A 129 3.86 0.35 5.47
N ASP A 130 3.87 0.23 6.80
CA ASP A 130 4.54 -0.88 7.49
C ASP A 130 3.71 -2.18 7.47
N PRO A 131 4.28 -3.33 7.05
CA PRO A 131 5.47 -3.49 6.21
C PRO A 131 5.11 -3.41 4.71
N THR A 132 6.08 -3.11 3.84
CA THR A 132 5.95 -3.26 2.37
C THR A 132 7.15 -4.02 1.81
N THR A 133 6.96 -5.28 1.44
CA THR A 133 8.06 -6.19 1.10
C THR A 133 7.77 -7.10 -0.10
N GLY A 134 8.80 -7.78 -0.60
CA GLY A 134 8.68 -8.85 -1.59
C GLY A 134 8.20 -8.38 -2.96
N GLY A 135 7.25 -9.13 -3.53
CA GLY A 135 6.74 -8.89 -4.88
C GLY A 135 6.14 -7.50 -5.10
N VAL A 136 5.58 -6.88 -4.05
CA VAL A 136 5.05 -5.51 -4.13
C VAL A 136 6.18 -4.51 -4.32
N THR A 137 7.25 -4.59 -3.52
CA THR A 137 8.43 -3.73 -3.72
C THR A 137 9.14 -4.00 -5.04
N ALA A 138 9.09 -5.23 -5.55
CA ALA A 138 9.68 -5.58 -6.85
C ALA A 138 8.77 -5.27 -8.06
N SER A 139 7.62 -4.62 -7.84
CA SER A 139 6.67 -4.26 -8.90
C SER A 139 6.06 -2.88 -8.61
N TYR A 140 4.74 -2.74 -8.66
CA TYR A 140 4.02 -1.47 -8.57
C TYR A 140 4.32 -0.65 -7.30
N GLY A 141 4.86 -1.26 -6.24
CA GLY A 141 5.22 -0.56 -5.01
C GLY A 141 6.43 0.37 -5.13
N MET A 142 7.36 0.13 -6.06
CA MET A 142 8.57 0.96 -6.25
C MET A 142 8.61 1.63 -7.64
N LEU A 143 7.48 1.70 -8.33
CA LEU A 143 7.35 2.30 -9.67
C LEU A 143 6.62 3.65 -9.65
N GLY A 144 6.43 4.25 -8.48
CA GLY A 144 5.85 5.58 -8.33
C GLY A 144 6.74 6.66 -8.91
N ASP A 145 6.13 7.70 -9.47
CA ASP A 145 6.82 8.95 -9.80
C ASP A 145 7.34 9.64 -8.53
N ILE A 146 6.58 9.50 -7.43
CA ILE A 146 6.97 9.91 -6.08
C ILE A 146 6.64 8.78 -5.11
N GLN A 147 7.61 8.44 -4.27
CA GLN A 147 7.51 7.47 -3.18
C GLN A 147 7.51 8.17 -1.83
N ILE A 148 6.44 7.96 -1.07
CA ILE A 148 6.26 8.52 0.27
C ILE A 148 6.16 7.36 1.24
N ALA A 149 6.91 7.37 2.33
CA ALA A 149 6.78 6.37 3.39
C ALA A 149 6.21 6.96 4.68
N GLU A 150 5.49 6.13 5.44
CA GLU A 150 5.19 6.44 6.84
C GLU A 150 6.44 6.24 7.72
N PRO A 151 6.62 7.03 8.80
CA PRO A 151 7.78 6.92 9.66
C PRO A 151 7.99 5.51 10.23
N GLY A 152 9.22 5.03 10.24
CA GLY A 152 9.61 3.72 10.75
C GLY A 152 9.12 2.51 9.95
N ALA A 153 8.45 2.70 8.80
CA ALA A 153 7.94 1.60 7.99
C ALA A 153 9.08 0.69 7.49
N LEU A 154 8.90 -0.62 7.60
CA LEU A 154 9.81 -1.62 7.07
C LEU A 154 9.51 -1.84 5.58
N ILE A 155 10.46 -1.48 4.72
CA ILE A 155 10.31 -1.56 3.28
C ILE A 155 11.51 -2.30 2.67
N GLY A 156 11.27 -3.32 1.85
CA GLY A 156 12.37 -3.99 1.15
C GLY A 156 12.02 -5.33 0.52
N PHE A 157 12.83 -5.75 -0.45
CA PHE A 157 12.53 -6.95 -1.23
C PHE A 157 12.57 -8.25 -0.38
N ALA A 158 13.67 -8.51 0.29
CA ALA A 158 13.82 -9.64 1.20
C ALA A 158 13.69 -9.19 2.65
N GLY A 159 13.11 -10.03 3.51
CA GLY A 159 13.02 -9.73 4.94
C GLY A 159 14.41 -9.69 5.60
N PRO A 160 14.61 -8.85 6.62
CA PRO A 160 15.93 -8.63 7.23
C PRO A 160 16.55 -9.91 7.78
N ARG A 161 15.73 -10.82 8.32
CA ARG A 161 16.18 -12.14 8.80
C ARG A 161 16.80 -12.98 7.68
N VAL A 162 16.16 -13.05 6.52
CA VAL A 162 16.65 -13.83 5.36
C VAL A 162 17.99 -13.26 4.88
N ILE A 163 18.12 -11.94 4.88
CA ILE A 163 19.35 -11.27 4.48
C ILE A 163 20.48 -11.60 5.46
N GLN A 164 20.25 -11.45 6.78
CA GLN A 164 21.23 -11.79 7.83
C GLN A 164 21.67 -13.25 7.75
N ASP A 165 20.72 -14.17 7.57
CA ASP A 165 21.01 -15.59 7.45
C ASP A 165 21.83 -15.92 6.20
N THR A 166 21.77 -15.08 5.15
CA THR A 166 22.52 -15.27 3.91
C THR A 166 23.93 -14.68 4.00
N ILE A 167 24.07 -13.44 4.48
CA ILE A 167 25.37 -12.74 4.52
C ILE A 167 26.20 -13.08 5.77
N LYS A 168 25.58 -13.67 6.80
CA LYS A 168 26.21 -14.02 8.09
C LYS A 168 26.81 -12.82 8.84
N GLU A 169 26.25 -11.64 8.62
CA GLU A 169 26.65 -10.38 9.26
C GLU A 169 25.45 -9.67 9.90
N LYS A 170 25.73 -8.75 10.83
CA LYS A 170 24.71 -7.89 11.40
C LYS A 170 24.33 -6.80 10.40
N LEU A 171 23.02 -6.58 10.25
CA LEU A 171 22.54 -5.46 9.44
C LEU A 171 22.76 -4.14 10.17
N PRO A 172 23.00 -3.04 9.44
CA PRO A 172 23.05 -1.71 10.01
C PRO A 172 21.80 -1.37 10.84
N GLU A 173 21.96 -0.46 11.80
CA GLU A 173 20.81 0.08 12.53
C GLU A 173 19.86 0.78 11.55
N GLY A 174 18.55 0.58 11.74
CA GLY A 174 17.54 1.17 10.87
C GLY A 174 17.49 0.57 9.46
N PHE A 175 18.25 -0.49 9.15
CA PHE A 175 18.20 -1.12 7.82
C PHE A 175 16.76 -1.42 7.38
N GLN A 176 16.43 -1.08 6.13
CA GLN A 176 15.08 -1.17 5.53
C GLN A 176 13.99 -0.29 6.17
N ARG A 177 14.33 0.59 7.13
CA ARG A 177 13.38 1.59 7.64
C ARG A 177 13.20 2.74 6.67
N ALA A 178 12.04 3.37 6.70
CA ALA A 178 11.70 4.52 5.88
C ALA A 178 12.79 5.61 5.90
N GLU A 179 13.33 5.92 7.07
CA GLU A 179 14.40 6.91 7.26
C GLU A 179 15.71 6.47 6.62
N TYR A 180 16.10 5.20 6.82
CA TYR A 180 17.28 4.62 6.18
C TYR A 180 17.16 4.68 4.66
N LEU A 181 15.99 4.33 4.11
CA LEU A 181 15.76 4.34 2.67
C LEU A 181 15.72 5.75 2.08
N LEU A 182 15.22 6.74 2.84
CA LEU A 182 15.30 8.15 2.47
C LEU A 182 16.77 8.61 2.37
N GLU A 183 17.61 8.28 3.36
CA GLU A 183 19.04 8.62 3.37
C GLU A 183 19.81 8.00 2.20
N HIS A 184 19.35 6.85 1.69
CA HIS A 184 19.98 6.14 0.57
C HIS A 184 19.33 6.43 -0.79
N GLY A 185 18.41 7.40 -0.87
CA GLY A 185 17.78 7.84 -2.12
C GLY A 185 16.79 6.84 -2.74
N MET A 186 16.26 5.92 -1.93
CA MET A 186 15.26 4.93 -2.37
C MET A 186 13.81 5.40 -2.20
N ILE A 187 13.60 6.43 -1.38
CA ILE A 187 12.29 7.03 -1.07
C ILE A 187 12.45 8.55 -1.11
N ASP A 188 11.45 9.27 -1.61
CA ASP A 188 11.51 10.73 -1.76
C ASP A 188 11.16 11.46 -0.46
N MET A 189 10.23 10.92 0.33
CA MET A 189 9.71 11.59 1.53
C MET A 189 9.32 10.61 2.63
N VAL A 190 9.56 11.00 3.89
CA VAL A 190 8.94 10.36 5.06
C VAL A 190 7.92 11.31 5.67
N VAL A 191 6.65 10.89 5.70
CA VAL A 191 5.53 11.77 6.06
C VAL A 191 4.61 11.07 7.05
N HIS A 192 4.41 11.71 8.21
CA HIS A 192 3.47 11.22 9.20
C HIS A 192 2.04 11.20 8.64
N ARG A 193 1.27 10.15 8.98
CA ARG A 193 -0.06 9.88 8.42
C ARG A 193 -1.04 11.06 8.42
N HIS A 194 -1.00 11.89 9.47
CA HIS A 194 -1.85 13.08 9.58
C HIS A 194 -1.54 14.19 8.57
N LYS A 195 -0.29 14.24 8.06
CA LYS A 195 0.17 15.21 7.06
C LYS A 195 0.08 14.69 5.63
N LEU A 196 -0.26 13.42 5.43
CA LEU A 196 -0.38 12.81 4.10
C LEU A 196 -1.39 13.53 3.20
N PRO A 197 -2.63 13.86 3.63
CA PRO A 197 -3.59 14.52 2.73
C PRO A 197 -3.09 15.87 2.19
N GLU A 198 -2.51 16.68 3.07
CA GLU A 198 -1.91 17.98 2.72
C GLU A 198 -0.72 17.79 1.77
N THR A 199 0.17 16.85 2.09
CA THR A 199 1.37 16.60 1.29
C THR A 199 1.01 16.06 -0.09
N LEU A 200 0.09 15.11 -0.18
CA LEU A 200 -0.41 14.54 -1.44
C LEU A 200 -1.08 15.62 -2.28
N GLY A 201 -1.89 16.49 -1.67
CA GLY A 201 -2.51 17.63 -2.36
C GLY A 201 -1.46 18.57 -2.96
N ARG A 202 -0.41 18.89 -2.20
CA ARG A 202 0.70 19.73 -2.68
C ARG A 202 1.47 19.07 -3.82
N VAL A 203 1.89 17.81 -3.65
CA VAL A 203 2.65 17.07 -4.67
C VAL A 203 1.85 16.94 -5.96
N LEU A 204 0.57 16.55 -5.87
CA LEU A 204 -0.30 16.48 -7.04
C LEU A 204 -0.54 17.84 -7.67
N GLY A 205 -0.66 18.90 -6.87
CA GLY A 205 -0.75 20.27 -7.37
C GLY A 205 0.44 20.61 -8.27
N LEU A 206 1.66 20.31 -7.80
CA LEU A 206 2.90 20.54 -8.55
C LEU A 206 2.97 19.68 -9.82
N LEU A 207 2.69 18.38 -9.73
CA LEU A 207 2.78 17.45 -10.86
C LEU A 207 1.71 17.70 -11.93
N MET A 208 0.53 18.18 -11.54
CA MET A 208 -0.59 18.47 -12.44
C MET A 208 -0.63 19.95 -12.90
N GLY A 209 0.38 20.76 -12.56
CA GLY A 209 0.45 22.18 -12.95
C GLY A 209 -0.67 23.05 -12.36
N ARG A 210 -1.21 22.67 -11.19
CA ARG A 210 -2.20 23.47 -10.46
C ARG A 210 -1.51 24.44 -9.49
N PRO A 211 -2.01 25.68 -9.35
CA PRO A 211 -1.49 26.60 -8.33
C PRO A 211 -1.69 25.97 -6.95
N ALA A 212 -0.69 26.13 -6.07
CA ALA A 212 -0.78 25.69 -4.69
C ALA A 212 -2.02 26.33 -4.04
N PRO A 213 -2.78 25.62 -3.20
CA PRO A 213 -3.90 26.22 -2.48
C PRO A 213 -3.39 27.42 -1.68
N GLU A 214 -3.98 28.60 -1.89
CA GLU A 214 -3.65 29.79 -1.11
C GLU A 214 -3.78 29.46 0.37
N THR A 215 -2.65 29.44 1.09
CA THR A 215 -2.64 29.38 2.54
C THR A 215 -3.31 30.64 3.06
N GLN A 216 -4.59 30.53 3.44
CA GLN A 216 -5.25 31.59 4.19
C GLN A 216 -4.52 31.74 5.53
N PRO A 217 -3.95 32.92 5.84
CA PRO A 217 -3.36 33.16 7.15
C PRO A 217 -4.45 33.02 8.22
N ALA A 218 -4.06 32.38 9.32
CA ALA A 218 -4.91 32.11 10.49
C ALA A 218 -5.42 33.40 11.16
#